data_AF-A0A6P6YHS3-F1
#
_entry.id   AF-A0A6P6YHS3-F1
#
_cell.length_a   1.000
_cell.length_b   1.000
_cell.length_c   1.000
_cell.angle_alpha   90.00
_cell.angle_beta   90.00
_cell.angle_gamma   90.00
#
_symmetry.space_group_name_H-M   'P 1'
#
loop_
_entity.id
_entity.type
_entity.pdbx_description
1 polymer ?
#
loop_
_entity_poly.entity_id
_entity_poly.type
_entity_poly.pdbx_seq_one_letter_code
_entity_poly.pdbx_strand_id
1 'polypeptide(L)'
;MILMFGMVNAQQQQQQQLKCGDLKQCSKMFREATLSHNLSYDLSSDKIERICVKLNRAVNCFKNYRSMCINDNIHNSKIITDFYDQMSEGPLGLTMELCNNTKFKQDYLTLGPCQKKYRGEFDRCLTMNQGNQITQNDSNSTILEQFIEHCCALHNYHNCIYDISLDKCGKDAAEFSLKILELFNRNYLRECAKYANLSHLCSNRFSRSNATNIHLLWSSITIITISSLIWSFIICSMTSR
;
A
#
# COMPACT_ATOMS: atom_id res chain seq x y z
N MET A 1 3.96 42.34 33.15
CA MET A 1 4.60 41.08 33.59
C MET A 1 4.09 39.83 32.85
N ILE A 2 3.54 39.97 31.62
CA ILE A 2 3.07 38.83 30.80
C ILE A 2 3.97 38.61 29.57
N LEU A 3 4.68 39.65 29.12
CA LEU A 3 5.62 39.56 27.99
C LEU A 3 6.94 38.84 28.32
N MET A 4 7.32 38.73 29.60
CA MET A 4 8.58 38.08 30.00
C MET A 4 8.47 36.54 30.05
N PHE A 5 7.26 35.99 30.25
CA PHE A 5 7.06 34.52 30.26
C PHE A 5 7.09 33.91 28.85
N GLY A 6 6.67 34.65 27.82
CA GLY A 6 6.75 34.19 26.42
C GLY A 6 8.19 34.12 25.89
N MET A 7 9.05 35.06 26.30
CA MET A 7 10.45 35.11 25.84
C MET A 7 11.33 34.06 26.51
N VAL A 8 11.08 33.71 27.78
CA VAL A 8 11.81 32.65 28.48
C VAL A 8 11.56 31.28 27.82
N ASN A 9 10.32 30.99 27.40
CA ASN A 9 10.02 29.77 26.66
C ASN A 9 10.66 29.76 25.26
N ALA A 10 10.66 30.88 24.56
CA ALA A 10 11.31 30.99 23.24
C ALA A 10 12.83 30.82 23.35
N GLN A 11 13.48 31.45 24.34
CA GLN A 11 14.92 31.29 24.59
C GLN A 11 15.28 29.88 25.04
N GLN A 12 14.46 29.24 25.88
CA GLN A 12 14.67 27.84 26.27
C GLN A 12 14.48 26.89 25.08
N GLN A 13 13.46 27.09 24.25
CA GLN A 13 13.28 26.32 23.01
C GLN A 13 14.43 26.53 22.03
N GLN A 14 14.95 27.75 21.90
CA GLN A 14 16.05 28.08 21.02
C GLN A 14 17.40 27.54 21.54
N GLN A 15 17.65 27.58 22.85
CA GLN A 15 18.80 26.93 23.48
C GLN A 15 18.73 25.41 23.39
N GLN A 16 17.55 24.82 23.55
CA GLN A 16 17.33 23.40 23.39
C GLN A 16 17.58 22.99 21.94
N GLN A 17 17.06 23.72 20.94
CA GLN A 17 17.37 23.52 19.52
C GLN A 17 18.87 23.64 19.19
N LEU A 18 19.58 24.63 19.74
CA LEU A 18 21.03 24.76 19.53
C LEU A 18 21.82 23.58 20.10
N LYS A 19 21.39 23.05 21.26
CA LYS A 19 22.04 21.91 21.92
C LYS A 19 21.71 20.57 21.24
N CYS A 20 20.53 20.48 20.65
CA CYS A 20 19.94 19.24 20.15
C CYS A 20 20.05 19.01 18.65
N GLY A 21 20.17 20.09 17.89
CA GLY A 21 19.78 20.11 16.49
C GLY A 21 18.27 20.23 16.32
N ASP A 22 17.85 20.42 15.07
CA ASP A 22 16.45 20.63 14.71
C ASP A 22 15.80 19.31 14.24
N LEU A 23 14.96 18.74 15.11
CA LEU A 23 14.17 17.54 14.80
C LEU A 23 13.30 17.73 13.55
N LYS A 24 12.73 18.92 13.33
CA LYS A 24 11.91 19.21 12.15
C LYS A 24 12.75 19.14 10.88
N GLN A 25 13.99 19.64 10.94
CA GLN A 25 14.94 19.53 9.84
C GLN A 25 15.30 18.07 9.56
N CYS A 26 15.56 17.25 10.59
CA CYS A 26 15.82 15.82 10.39
C CYS A 26 14.61 15.11 9.75
N SER A 27 13.38 15.39 10.21
CA SER A 27 12.15 14.82 9.63
C SER A 27 11.94 15.25 8.18
N LYS A 28 12.27 16.50 7.84
CA LYS A 28 12.25 17.01 6.46
C LYS A 28 13.22 16.23 5.57
N MET A 29 14.43 15.93 6.05
CA MET A 29 15.41 15.15 5.31
C MET A 29 14.94 13.72 5.03
N PHE A 30 14.23 13.09 5.98
CA PHE A 30 13.61 11.79 5.73
C PHE A 30 12.58 11.87 4.61
N ARG A 31 11.66 12.85 4.65
CA ARG A 31 10.67 13.05 3.58
C ARG A 31 11.29 13.25 2.21
N GLU A 32 12.44 13.94 2.13
CA GLU A 32 13.20 14.15 0.89
C GLU A 32 13.98 12.91 0.42
N ALA A 33 14.30 12.01 1.35
CA ALA A 33 14.97 10.74 1.08
C ALA A 33 13.99 9.59 0.80
N THR A 34 12.71 9.75 1.12
CA THR A 34 11.67 8.74 0.92
C THR A 34 11.26 8.65 -0.55
N LEU A 35 11.20 7.42 -1.08
CA LEU A 35 10.62 7.16 -2.40
C LEU A 35 9.16 7.62 -2.48
N SER A 36 8.72 8.15 -3.62
CA SER A 36 7.28 8.39 -3.81
C SER A 36 6.58 7.11 -4.26
N HIS A 37 5.29 6.97 -3.93
CA HIS A 37 4.44 5.82 -4.33
C HIS A 37 4.54 5.49 -5.83
N ASN A 38 4.69 6.52 -6.68
CA ASN A 38 4.74 6.36 -8.13
C ASN A 38 6.15 6.05 -8.69
N LEU A 39 7.20 6.12 -7.87
CA LEU A 39 8.60 5.95 -8.28
C LEU A 39 9.15 4.53 -8.07
N SER A 40 8.35 3.64 -7.49
CA SER A 40 8.78 2.37 -6.92
C SER A 40 9.05 1.23 -7.90
N TYR A 41 9.06 1.42 -9.22
CA TYR A 41 9.30 0.29 -10.15
C TYR A 41 10.22 0.63 -11.34
N ASP A 42 10.93 1.77 -11.30
CA ASP A 42 11.84 2.18 -12.38
C ASP A 42 13.07 2.95 -11.87
N LEU A 43 13.69 2.43 -10.81
CA LEU A 43 14.92 3.01 -10.28
C LEU A 43 16.11 2.25 -10.85
N SER A 44 17.04 2.97 -11.48
CA SER A 44 18.36 2.44 -11.76
C SER A 44 19.17 2.30 -10.46
N SER A 45 20.18 1.44 -10.48
CA SER A 45 21.11 1.28 -9.35
C SER A 45 21.68 2.63 -8.88
N ASP A 46 22.09 3.50 -9.81
CA ASP A 46 22.63 4.83 -9.50
C ASP A 46 21.62 5.74 -8.81
N LYS A 47 20.34 5.63 -9.18
CA LYS A 47 19.28 6.42 -8.57
C LYS A 47 18.99 5.95 -7.15
N ILE A 48 19.00 4.63 -6.92
CA ILE A 48 18.92 4.05 -5.58
C ILE A 48 20.08 4.58 -4.73
N GLU A 49 21.30 4.56 -5.24
CA GLU A 49 22.49 5.00 -4.49
C GLU A 49 22.40 6.47 -4.06
N ARG A 50 21.99 7.36 -4.97
CA ARG A 50 21.78 8.79 -4.64
C ARG A 50 20.74 8.99 -3.55
N ILE A 51 19.71 8.15 -3.51
CA ILE A 51 18.68 8.19 -2.48
C ILE A 51 19.25 7.69 -1.16
N CYS A 52 20.06 6.62 -1.17
CA CYS A 52 20.71 6.09 0.02
C CYS A 52 21.66 7.08 0.68
N VAL A 53 22.39 7.87 -0.10
CA VAL A 53 23.21 8.97 0.44
C VAL A 53 22.36 10.00 1.19
N LYS A 54 21.17 10.36 0.67
CA LYS A 54 20.24 11.28 1.35
C LYS A 54 19.65 10.66 2.61
N LEU A 55 19.23 9.40 2.54
CA LEU A 55 18.69 8.65 3.67
C LEU A 55 19.72 8.55 4.80
N ASN A 56 20.97 8.21 4.49
CA ASN A 56 22.05 8.12 5.48
C ASN A 56 22.29 9.44 6.20
N ARG A 57 22.18 10.58 5.49
CA ARG A 57 22.24 11.90 6.12
C ARG A 57 21.06 12.14 7.08
N ALA A 58 19.84 11.75 6.68
CA ALA A 58 18.65 11.88 7.52
C ALA A 58 18.74 11.01 8.80
N VAL A 59 19.15 9.75 8.64
CA VAL A 59 19.37 8.80 9.75
C VAL A 59 20.43 9.35 10.71
N ASN A 60 21.54 9.85 10.20
CA ASN A 60 22.60 10.42 11.05
C ASN A 60 22.13 11.68 11.79
N CYS A 61 21.31 12.53 11.17
CA CYS A 61 20.67 13.68 11.83
C CYS A 61 19.87 13.23 13.05
N PHE A 62 19.02 12.21 12.89
CA PHE A 62 18.22 11.67 13.99
C PHE A 62 19.05 10.98 15.07
N LYS A 63 20.10 10.23 14.70
CA LYS A 63 21.02 9.61 15.67
C LYS A 63 21.70 10.66 16.54
N ASN A 64 22.18 11.75 15.93
CA ASN A 64 22.80 12.85 16.65
C ASN A 64 21.79 13.55 17.57
N TYR A 65 20.60 13.89 17.05
CA TYR A 65 19.52 14.47 17.84
C TYR A 65 19.16 13.60 19.04
N ARG A 66 18.98 12.30 18.84
CA ARG A 66 18.74 11.34 19.92
C ARG A 66 19.84 11.41 20.98
N SER A 67 21.10 11.30 20.57
CA SER A 67 22.24 11.26 21.51
C SER A 67 22.39 12.52 22.35
N MET A 68 22.00 13.67 21.82
CA MET A 68 22.17 14.96 22.49
C MET A 68 20.98 15.36 23.38
N CYS A 69 19.79 14.85 23.09
CA CYS A 69 18.53 15.38 23.62
C CYS A 69 17.71 14.39 24.39
N ILE A 70 17.87 13.12 24.07
CA ILE A 70 17.04 12.08 24.61
C ILE A 70 17.91 11.29 25.57
N ASN A 71 17.67 11.51 26.86
CA ASN A 71 18.31 10.75 27.92
C ASN A 71 17.83 9.30 27.84
N ASP A 72 18.73 8.32 27.97
CA ASP A 72 18.47 6.87 27.84
C ASP A 72 17.66 6.29 29.02
N ASN A 73 16.60 6.97 29.46
CA ASN A 73 15.60 6.33 30.30
C ASN A 73 14.67 5.46 29.43
N ILE A 74 14.15 4.39 30.02
CA ILE A 74 13.37 3.36 29.32
C ILE A 74 12.18 3.96 28.55
N HIS A 75 11.51 4.98 29.12
CA HIS A 75 10.35 5.61 28.52
C HIS A 75 10.69 6.36 27.22
N ASN A 76 11.80 7.08 27.21
CA ASN A 76 12.26 7.81 26.04
C ASN A 76 12.77 6.87 24.94
N SER A 77 13.43 5.78 25.31
CA SER A 77 13.85 4.75 24.34
C SER A 77 12.64 4.14 23.63
N LYS A 78 11.53 3.89 24.33
CA LYS A 78 10.31 3.36 23.72
C LYS A 78 9.69 4.34 22.71
N ILE A 79 9.59 5.63 23.07
CA ILE A 79 9.05 6.65 22.16
C ILE A 79 9.87 6.74 20.87
N ILE A 80 11.19 6.67 20.96
CA ILE A 80 12.05 6.69 19.77
C ILE A 80 11.84 5.44 18.91
N THR A 81 11.80 4.26 19.53
CA THR A 81 11.58 3.00 18.80
C THR A 81 10.24 3.02 18.09
N ASP A 82 9.16 3.40 18.79
CA ASP A 82 7.81 3.49 18.22
C ASP A 82 7.78 4.49 17.04
N PHE A 83 8.44 5.65 17.18
CA PHE A 83 8.53 6.64 16.12
C PHE A 83 9.34 6.14 14.91
N TYR A 84 10.45 5.44 15.13
CA TYR A 84 11.23 4.83 14.05
C TYR A 84 10.44 3.72 13.36
N ASP A 85 9.77 2.85 14.10
CA ASP A 85 8.96 1.76 13.56
C ASP A 85 7.81 2.30 12.71
N GLN A 86 7.12 3.35 13.20
CA GLN A 86 6.06 4.02 12.45
C GLN A 86 6.58 4.72 11.19
N MET A 87 7.74 5.39 11.27
CA MET A 87 8.34 6.01 10.09
C MET A 87 8.83 4.99 9.07
N SER A 88 9.31 3.83 9.52
CA SER A 88 9.92 2.79 8.67
C SER A 88 8.89 1.93 7.92
N GLU A 89 7.64 2.37 7.88
CA GLU A 89 6.60 1.79 7.03
C GLU A 89 6.56 2.47 5.66
N GLY A 90 5.78 1.86 4.76
CA GLY A 90 5.45 2.51 3.50
C GLY A 90 6.68 2.75 2.64
N PRO A 91 6.71 3.89 1.93
CA PRO A 91 7.82 4.18 1.04
C PRO A 91 9.17 4.39 1.75
N LEU A 92 9.19 4.80 3.03
CA LEU A 92 10.45 4.93 3.77
C LEU A 92 11.01 3.55 4.13
N GLY A 93 10.17 2.61 4.55
CA GLY A 93 10.56 1.22 4.78
C GLY A 93 11.18 0.58 3.54
N LEU A 94 10.55 0.77 2.38
CA LEU A 94 11.11 0.36 1.09
C LEU A 94 12.46 1.01 0.82
N THR A 95 12.58 2.32 1.06
CA THR A 95 13.84 3.05 0.86
C THR A 95 14.94 2.46 1.76
N MET A 96 14.64 2.17 3.02
CA MET A 96 15.58 1.59 3.96
C MET A 96 16.03 0.18 3.53
N GLU A 97 15.12 -0.69 3.09
CA GLU A 97 15.49 -2.03 2.58
C GLU A 97 16.36 -1.92 1.33
N LEU A 98 16.02 -1.06 0.37
CA LEU A 98 16.83 -0.86 -0.83
C LEU A 98 18.26 -0.38 -0.52
N CYS A 99 18.44 0.36 0.57
CA CYS A 99 19.73 0.92 0.95
C CYS A 99 20.56 -0.01 1.84
N ASN A 100 19.92 -0.79 2.70
CA ASN A 100 20.60 -1.59 3.72
C ASN A 100 20.68 -3.08 3.36
N ASN A 101 19.90 -3.56 2.39
CA ASN A 101 19.82 -4.96 2.02
C ASN A 101 20.22 -5.19 0.55
N THR A 102 21.46 -5.63 0.34
CA THR A 102 22.02 -5.86 -1.00
C THR A 102 21.21 -6.86 -1.82
N LYS A 103 20.72 -7.94 -1.20
CA LYS A 103 19.92 -8.94 -1.91
C LYS A 103 18.57 -8.34 -2.32
N PHE A 104 17.90 -7.61 -1.43
CA PHE A 104 16.65 -6.95 -1.74
C PHE A 104 16.81 -5.93 -2.89
N LYS A 105 17.88 -5.13 -2.87
CA LYS A 105 18.23 -4.21 -3.97
C LYS A 105 18.44 -4.96 -5.29
N GLN A 106 19.12 -6.10 -5.27
CA GLN A 106 19.35 -6.92 -6.46
C GLN A 106 18.05 -7.52 -7.01
N ASP A 107 17.23 -8.12 -6.13
CA ASP A 107 15.92 -8.68 -6.48
C ASP A 107 15.03 -7.57 -7.10
N TYR A 108 15.03 -6.38 -6.48
CA TYR A 108 14.31 -5.21 -6.97
C TYR A 108 14.72 -4.81 -8.40
N LEU A 109 16.03 -4.69 -8.64
CA LEU A 109 16.56 -4.31 -9.96
C LEU A 109 16.30 -5.38 -11.02
N THR A 110 16.33 -6.66 -10.62
CA THR A 110 16.17 -7.80 -11.53
C THR A 110 14.71 -8.04 -11.89
N LEU A 111 13.80 -7.96 -10.91
CA LEU A 111 12.38 -8.28 -11.06
C LEU A 111 11.53 -7.06 -11.45
N GLY A 112 12.01 -5.84 -11.13
CA GLY A 112 11.34 -4.57 -11.41
C GLY A 112 10.86 -4.38 -12.85
N PRO A 113 11.66 -4.73 -13.90
CA PRO A 113 11.21 -4.64 -15.28
C PRO A 113 9.92 -5.42 -15.58
N CYS A 114 9.73 -6.59 -14.97
CA CYS A 114 8.51 -7.37 -15.15
C CYS A 114 7.33 -6.78 -14.36
N GLN A 115 7.57 -6.27 -13.15
CA GLN A 115 6.53 -5.66 -12.31
C GLN A 115 5.80 -4.50 -13.01
N LYS A 116 6.47 -3.78 -13.92
CA LYS A 116 5.85 -2.74 -14.76
C LYS A 116 4.64 -3.25 -15.56
N LYS A 117 4.62 -4.53 -15.96
CA LYS A 117 3.58 -5.13 -16.80
C LYS A 117 2.22 -5.25 -16.12
N TYR A 118 2.19 -5.31 -14.79
CA TYR A 118 0.95 -5.51 -14.04
C TYR A 118 0.67 -4.41 -13.01
N ARG A 119 1.45 -3.33 -13.06
CA ARG A 119 1.25 -2.15 -12.21
C ARG A 119 -0.18 -1.62 -12.23
N GLY A 120 -0.82 -1.55 -13.41
CA GLY A 120 -2.20 -1.08 -13.55
C GLY A 120 -3.23 -1.99 -12.87
N GLU A 121 -2.87 -3.22 -12.52
CA GLU A 121 -3.75 -4.15 -11.82
C GLU A 121 -3.73 -3.94 -10.31
N PHE A 122 -2.77 -3.17 -9.77
CA PHE A 122 -2.73 -2.88 -8.32
C PHE A 122 -3.98 -2.12 -7.89
N ASP A 123 -4.36 -1.09 -8.65
CA ASP A 123 -5.56 -0.31 -8.39
C ASP A 123 -6.81 -1.18 -8.46
N ARG A 124 -6.85 -2.14 -9.40
CA ARG A 124 -7.94 -3.12 -9.51
C ARG A 124 -8.01 -4.02 -8.27
N CYS A 125 -6.90 -4.60 -7.83
CA CYS A 125 -6.86 -5.42 -6.61
C CYS A 125 -7.27 -4.58 -5.40
N LEU A 126 -6.87 -3.31 -5.34
CA LEU A 126 -7.24 -2.41 -4.27
C LEU A 126 -8.75 -2.14 -4.27
N THR A 127 -9.33 -1.75 -5.41
CA THR A 127 -10.79 -1.47 -5.52
C THR A 127 -11.65 -2.71 -5.24
N MET A 128 -11.24 -3.89 -5.72
CA MET A 128 -11.98 -5.13 -5.47
C MET A 128 -12.03 -5.50 -3.98
N ASN A 129 -10.96 -5.21 -3.24
CA ASN A 129 -10.81 -5.57 -1.83
C ASN A 129 -11.16 -4.43 -0.87
N GLN A 130 -11.33 -3.21 -1.38
CA GLN A 130 -11.98 -2.10 -0.68
C GLN A 130 -13.50 -2.27 -0.58
N GLY A 131 -14.06 -3.34 -1.16
CA GLY A 131 -15.48 -3.65 -1.19
C GLY A 131 -16.16 -3.44 0.17
N ASN A 132 -16.99 -2.39 0.22
CA ASN A 132 -17.94 -2.01 1.28
C ASN A 132 -17.45 -1.24 2.52
N GLN A 133 -16.24 -0.66 2.55
CA GLN A 133 -15.88 0.24 3.68
C GLN A 133 -16.74 1.53 3.77
N ILE A 134 -17.61 1.83 2.78
CA ILE A 134 -18.38 3.09 2.73
C ILE A 134 -19.90 2.89 2.56
N THR A 135 -20.38 1.70 2.20
CA THR A 135 -21.82 1.49 1.88
C THR A 135 -22.60 0.68 2.91
N GLN A 136 -21.95 0.11 3.92
CA GLN A 136 -22.63 -0.42 5.10
C GLN A 136 -22.14 0.34 6.33
N ASN A 137 -22.64 1.57 6.47
CA ASN A 137 -22.92 2.11 7.80
C ASN A 137 -24.03 1.26 8.45
N ASP A 138 -23.75 -0.02 8.71
CA ASP A 138 -24.43 -0.69 9.80
C ASP A 138 -23.89 0.00 11.05
N SER A 139 -24.67 0.95 11.56
CA SER A 139 -24.43 1.71 12.79
C SER A 139 -24.25 0.85 14.04
N ASN A 140 -24.26 -0.48 13.88
CA ASN A 140 -24.13 -1.50 14.91
C ASN A 140 -22.80 -2.29 14.84
N SER A 141 -21.92 -2.04 13.85
CA SER A 141 -20.62 -2.71 13.81
C SER A 141 -19.66 -2.18 14.87
N THR A 142 -18.98 -3.08 15.56
CA THR A 142 -17.95 -2.76 16.55
C THR A 142 -16.64 -2.37 15.86
N ILE A 143 -15.80 -1.59 16.56
CA ILE A 143 -14.45 -1.24 16.10
C ILE A 143 -13.62 -2.49 15.78
N LEU A 144 -13.82 -3.57 16.54
CA LEU A 144 -13.14 -4.85 16.32
C LEU A 144 -13.58 -5.51 15.00
N GLU A 145 -14.86 -5.48 14.67
CA GLU A 145 -15.37 -6.02 13.40
C GLU A 145 -14.83 -5.25 12.21
N GLN A 146 -14.80 -3.91 12.28
CA GLN A 146 -14.22 -3.06 11.25
C GLN A 146 -12.71 -3.33 11.07
N PHE A 147 -11.99 -3.55 12.17
CA PHE A 147 -10.57 -3.90 12.12
C PHE A 147 -10.34 -5.26 11.45
N ILE A 148 -11.15 -6.27 11.79
CA ILE A 148 -11.09 -7.59 11.16
C ILE A 148 -11.41 -7.51 9.66
N GLU A 149 -12.41 -6.71 9.28
CA GLU A 149 -12.73 -6.45 7.86
C GLU A 149 -11.56 -5.83 7.11
N HIS A 150 -10.87 -4.86 7.73
CA HIS A 150 -9.67 -4.26 7.16
C HIS A 150 -8.55 -5.31 6.98
N CYS A 151 -8.33 -6.17 7.97
CA CYS A 151 -7.38 -7.28 7.86
C CYS A 151 -7.73 -8.24 6.71
N CYS A 152 -9.02 -8.55 6.50
CA CYS A 152 -9.46 -9.39 5.40
C CYS A 152 -9.26 -8.73 4.04
N ALA A 153 -9.60 -7.45 3.91
CA ALA A 153 -9.35 -6.67 2.70
C ALA A 153 -7.87 -6.68 2.35
N LEU A 154 -6.99 -6.46 3.33
CA LEU A 154 -5.55 -6.47 3.16
C LEU A 154 -5.02 -7.85 2.73
N HIS A 155 -5.50 -8.92 3.36
CA HIS A 155 -5.14 -10.29 2.98
C HIS A 155 -5.52 -10.61 1.53
N ASN A 156 -6.76 -10.29 1.13
CA ASN A 156 -7.22 -10.53 -0.23
C ASN A 156 -6.50 -9.65 -1.26
N TYR A 157 -6.15 -8.42 -0.89
CA TYR A 157 -5.32 -7.53 -1.71
C TYR A 157 -3.95 -8.15 -1.98
N HIS A 158 -3.28 -8.69 -0.96
CA HIS A 158 -1.99 -9.38 -1.11
C HIS A 158 -2.10 -10.61 -2.04
N ASN A 159 -3.12 -11.45 -1.85
CA ASN A 159 -3.34 -12.64 -2.69
C ASN A 159 -3.60 -12.25 -4.15
N CYS A 160 -4.42 -11.23 -4.40
CA CYS A 160 -4.71 -10.73 -5.75
C CYS A 160 -3.43 -10.26 -6.46
N ILE A 161 -2.56 -9.51 -5.78
CA ILE A 161 -1.28 -9.09 -6.35
C ILE A 161 -0.35 -10.28 -6.61
N TYR A 162 -0.32 -11.24 -5.68
CA TYR A 162 0.48 -12.45 -5.84
C TYR A 162 0.07 -13.25 -7.07
N ASP A 163 -1.23 -13.54 -7.23
CA ASP A 163 -1.75 -14.34 -8.35
C ASP A 163 -1.46 -13.67 -9.70
N ILE A 164 -1.68 -12.35 -9.79
CA ILE A 164 -1.40 -11.58 -11.01
C ILE A 164 0.11 -11.57 -11.33
N SER A 165 0.95 -11.42 -10.31
CA SER A 165 2.40 -11.44 -10.49
C SER A 165 2.90 -12.83 -10.86
N LEU A 166 2.31 -13.88 -10.30
CA LEU A 166 2.65 -15.28 -10.58
C LEU A 166 2.35 -15.60 -12.05
N ASP A 167 1.15 -15.24 -12.50
CA ASP A 167 0.71 -15.44 -13.88
C ASP A 167 1.59 -14.68 -14.89
N LYS A 168 1.85 -13.39 -14.62
CA LYS A 168 2.54 -12.51 -15.59
C LYS A 168 4.07 -12.59 -15.55
N CYS A 169 4.65 -12.92 -14.39
CA CYS A 169 6.07 -12.75 -14.12
C CYS A 169 6.73 -13.93 -13.40
N GLY A 170 5.96 -14.96 -13.03
CA GLY A 170 6.47 -16.13 -12.35
C GLY A 170 6.62 -15.96 -10.84
N LYS A 171 7.04 -17.05 -10.20
CA LYS A 171 7.01 -17.20 -8.74
C LYS A 171 7.91 -16.20 -8.00
N ASP A 172 9.14 -16.01 -8.44
CA ASP A 172 10.10 -15.12 -7.78
C ASP A 172 9.60 -13.67 -7.75
N ALA A 173 8.97 -13.22 -8.84
CA ALA A 173 8.35 -11.89 -8.91
C ALA A 173 7.14 -11.78 -7.97
N ALA A 174 6.33 -12.84 -7.87
CA ALA A 174 5.17 -12.88 -7.00
C ALA A 174 5.56 -12.81 -5.52
N GLU A 175 6.53 -13.62 -5.10
CA GLU A 175 7.09 -13.59 -3.75
C GLU A 175 7.74 -12.24 -3.44
N PHE A 176 8.46 -11.65 -4.40
CA PHE A 176 9.08 -10.35 -4.21
C PHE A 176 8.05 -9.22 -4.06
N SER A 177 6.94 -9.27 -4.79
CA SER A 177 5.84 -8.31 -4.64
C SER A 177 5.19 -8.38 -3.27
N LEU A 178 5.05 -9.57 -2.69
CA LEU A 178 4.56 -9.70 -1.31
C LEU A 178 5.51 -9.01 -0.31
N LYS A 179 6.83 -9.16 -0.45
CA LYS A 179 7.80 -8.46 0.40
C LYS A 179 7.67 -6.94 0.30
N ILE A 180 7.41 -6.41 -0.89
CA ILE A 180 7.13 -4.98 -1.06
C ILE A 180 5.85 -4.60 -0.30
N LEU A 181 4.75 -5.33 -0.50
CA LEU A 181 3.49 -5.04 0.18
C LEU A 181 3.58 -5.12 1.71
N GLU A 182 4.39 -6.04 2.24
CA GLU A 182 4.67 -6.17 3.67
C GLU A 182 5.38 -4.92 4.23
N LEU A 183 6.26 -4.28 3.46
CA LEU A 183 6.89 -3.02 3.88
C LEU A 183 5.88 -1.89 4.00
N PHE A 184 4.84 -1.88 3.17
CA PHE A 184 3.81 -0.87 3.20
C PHE A 184 2.78 -1.06 4.31
N ASN A 185 2.58 -2.29 4.76
CA ASN A 185 1.50 -2.64 5.69
C ASN A 185 2.00 -3.33 6.97
N ARG A 186 3.28 -3.19 7.32
CA ARG A 186 3.96 -3.98 8.35
C ARG A 186 3.22 -3.99 9.69
N ASN A 187 2.81 -2.84 10.20
CA ASN A 187 2.10 -2.69 11.46
C ASN A 187 0.71 -3.32 11.38
N TYR A 188 -0.04 -3.04 10.32
CA TYR A 188 -1.34 -3.68 10.09
C TYR A 188 -1.21 -5.19 10.06
N LEU A 189 -0.25 -5.74 9.32
CA LEU A 189 0.01 -7.18 9.26
C LEU A 189 0.39 -7.76 10.63
N ARG A 190 1.21 -7.06 11.42
CA ARG A 190 1.58 -7.48 12.78
C ARG A 190 0.36 -7.53 13.70
N GLU A 191 -0.54 -6.56 13.58
CA GLU A 191 -1.77 -6.52 14.36
C GLU A 191 -2.78 -7.57 13.88
N CYS A 192 -2.95 -7.73 12.56
CA CYS A 192 -3.79 -8.76 11.95
C CYS A 192 -3.31 -10.17 12.29
N ALA A 193 -2.00 -10.40 12.43
CA ALA A 193 -1.42 -11.70 12.81
C ALA A 193 -1.84 -12.18 14.20
N LYS A 194 -2.33 -11.29 15.07
CA LYS A 194 -2.89 -11.67 16.39
C LYS A 194 -4.20 -12.46 16.26
N TYR A 195 -4.83 -12.43 15.09
CA TYR A 195 -6.08 -13.11 14.79
C TYR A 195 -5.77 -14.40 14.03
N ALA A 196 -5.48 -15.47 14.77
CA ALA A 196 -4.95 -16.74 14.26
C ALA A 196 -5.82 -17.48 13.21
N ASN A 197 -7.08 -17.08 13.03
CA ASN A 197 -8.02 -17.68 12.07
C ASN A 197 -8.59 -16.65 11.09
N LEU A 198 -7.78 -15.70 10.65
CA LEU A 198 -8.20 -14.67 9.70
C LEU A 198 -8.83 -15.28 8.44
N SER A 199 -8.26 -16.35 7.88
CA SER A 199 -8.79 -17.04 6.69
C SER A 199 -10.24 -17.49 6.85
N HIS A 200 -10.60 -18.13 7.97
CA HIS A 200 -11.97 -18.56 8.26
C HIS A 200 -12.92 -17.37 8.49
N LEU A 201 -12.42 -16.27 9.09
CA LEU A 201 -13.18 -15.03 9.27
C LEU A 201 -13.41 -14.28 7.94
N CYS A 202 -12.49 -14.41 6.99
CA CYS A 202 -12.54 -13.74 5.69
C CYS A 202 -13.33 -14.52 4.62
N SER A 203 -13.55 -15.83 4.81
CA SER A 203 -14.21 -16.72 3.83
C SER A 203 -15.65 -16.34 3.45
N ASN A 204 -16.34 -15.48 4.22
CA ASN A 204 -17.77 -15.23 4.03
C ASN A 204 -18.17 -13.82 3.56
N ARG A 205 -17.24 -12.89 3.28
CA ARG A 205 -17.63 -11.49 2.97
C ARG A 205 -17.17 -10.87 1.66
N PHE A 206 -16.29 -11.50 0.88
CA PHE A 206 -15.81 -10.95 -0.40
C PHE A 206 -16.26 -11.72 -1.66
N SER A 207 -17.09 -12.76 -1.56
CA SER A 207 -17.64 -13.52 -2.71
C SER A 207 -18.69 -12.77 -3.56
N ARG A 208 -18.64 -11.44 -3.65
CA ARG A 208 -19.48 -10.65 -4.57
C ARG A 208 -18.67 -9.61 -5.33
N SER A 209 -17.64 -10.06 -6.04
CA SER A 209 -17.19 -9.36 -7.25
C SER A 209 -17.92 -9.94 -8.45
N ASN A 210 -19.04 -9.31 -8.83
CA ASN A 210 -19.63 -9.27 -10.17
C ASN A 210 -19.13 -10.34 -11.17
N ALA A 211 -19.67 -11.56 -11.08
CA ALA A 211 -20.03 -12.28 -12.29
C ALA A 211 -21.21 -11.53 -12.91
N THR A 212 -20.93 -10.42 -13.60
CA THR A 212 -21.93 -9.83 -14.48
C THR A 212 -22.25 -10.88 -15.53
N ASN A 213 -23.53 -11.23 -15.60
CA ASN A 213 -24.12 -12.12 -16.59
C ASN A 213 -23.73 -11.67 -18.02
N ILE A 214 -22.64 -12.19 -18.56
CA ILE A 214 -22.35 -12.09 -20.01
C ILE A 214 -23.25 -13.05 -20.82
N HIS A 215 -24.02 -13.93 -20.16
CA HIS A 215 -24.91 -14.87 -20.85
C HIS A 215 -26.29 -14.33 -21.27
N LEU A 216 -26.67 -13.09 -20.91
CA LEU A 216 -28.02 -12.58 -21.22
C LEU A 216 -28.09 -11.58 -22.39
N LEU A 217 -26.97 -11.21 -23.02
CA LEU A 217 -26.99 -10.35 -24.22
C LEU A 217 -26.92 -11.12 -25.54
N TRP A 218 -26.67 -12.44 -25.51
CA TRP A 218 -26.65 -13.27 -26.72
C TRP A 218 -28.02 -13.86 -27.10
N SER A 219 -29.01 -13.87 -26.20
CA SER A 219 -30.35 -14.37 -26.51
C SER A 219 -31.22 -13.35 -27.25
N SER A 220 -30.98 -12.04 -27.07
CA SER A 220 -31.77 -11.01 -27.75
C SER A 220 -31.37 -10.81 -29.21
N ILE A 221 -30.10 -11.05 -29.56
CA ILE A 221 -29.61 -10.86 -30.94
C ILE A 221 -30.08 -12.00 -31.85
N THR A 222 -30.16 -13.25 -31.36
CA THR A 222 -30.65 -14.38 -32.17
C THR A 222 -32.16 -14.30 -32.46
N ILE A 223 -32.96 -13.78 -31.52
CA ILE A 223 -34.42 -13.63 -31.71
C ILE A 223 -34.75 -12.56 -32.75
N ILE A 224 -33.99 -11.45 -32.80
CA ILE A 224 -34.22 -10.38 -33.77
C ILE A 224 -33.85 -10.83 -35.19
N THR A 225 -32.78 -11.62 -35.37
CA THR A 225 -32.43 -12.13 -36.70
C THR A 225 -33.42 -13.18 -37.22
N ILE A 226 -33.99 -14.01 -36.35
CA ILE A 226 -34.95 -15.04 -36.76
C ILE A 226 -36.30 -14.41 -37.12
N SER A 227 -36.77 -13.38 -36.42
CA SER A 227 -38.03 -12.70 -36.74
C SER A 227 -37.97 -11.95 -38.09
N SER A 228 -36.84 -11.33 -38.44
CA SER A 228 -36.65 -10.68 -39.74
C SER A 228 -36.56 -11.67 -40.90
N LEU A 229 -35.98 -12.85 -40.69
CA LEU A 229 -35.91 -13.90 -41.72
C LEU A 229 -37.28 -14.57 -41.95
N ILE A 230 -38.08 -14.76 -40.90
CA ILE A 230 -39.44 -15.30 -41.01
C ILE A 230 -40.36 -14.30 -41.72
N TRP A 231 -40.27 -13.00 -41.41
CA TRP A 231 -41.04 -11.97 -42.12
C TRP A 231 -40.68 -11.88 -43.61
N SER A 232 -39.40 -12.05 -43.96
CA SER A 232 -38.98 -12.05 -45.37
C SER A 232 -39.52 -13.26 -46.14
N PHE A 233 -39.57 -14.43 -45.51
CA PHE A 233 -40.16 -15.65 -46.11
C PHE A 233 -41.68 -15.55 -46.30
N ILE A 234 -42.40 -14.94 -45.37
CA ILE A 234 -43.86 -14.74 -45.47
C ILE A 234 -44.22 -13.73 -46.57
N ILE A 235 -43.44 -12.66 -46.74
CA ILE A 235 -43.68 -11.68 -47.81
C ILE A 235 -43.43 -12.29 -49.19
N CYS A 236 -42.40 -13.14 -49.34
CA CYS A 236 -42.13 -13.85 -50.59
C CYS A 236 -43.21 -14.90 -50.95
N SER A 237 -43.83 -15.56 -49.97
CA SER A 237 -44.87 -16.56 -50.25
C SER A 237 -46.22 -15.96 -50.65
N MET A 238 -46.51 -14.71 -50.26
CA MET A 238 -47.74 -13.99 -50.63
C MET A 238 -47.69 -13.31 -52.00
N THR A 239 -46.51 -13.19 -52.62
CA THR A 239 -46.34 -12.58 -53.96
C THR A 239 -46.25 -13.60 -55.09
N SER A 240 -46.29 -14.90 -54.79
CA SER A 240 -46.22 -16.01 -55.75
C SER A 240 -47.55 -16.78 -55.91
N ARG A 241 -48.69 -16.09 -55.75
CA ARG A 241 -50.01 -16.59 -56.17
C ARG A 241 -50.72 -15.56 -57.02
#